data_AF-A0A2Z5UJU6-F1
#
_entry.id   AF-A0A2Z5UJU6-F1
#
_cell.length_a   1.000
_cell.length_b   1.000
_cell.length_c   1.000
_cell.angle_alpha   90.00
_cell.angle_beta   90.00
_cell.angle_gamma   90.00
#
_symmetry.space_group_name_H-M   'P 1'
#
loop_
_entity.id
_entity.type
_entity.pdbx_description
1 polymer ?
#
loop_
_entity_poly.entity_id
_entity_poly.type
_entity_poly.pdbx_seq_one_letter_code
_entity_poly.pdbx_strand_id
1 'polypeptide(L)'
;MRVGHSGTVRHLPTLGTKFGGRGDRSIPPEAENRGTLTDVPIKKARPADKPYKMPDSDGLYVLASTTGNRSWRLKYRLGKKEKLLTFGSYPDVSLIRARELREAAKATLRDGRDPAVEKKQPAAARTFAAANIFEACAREWYALNKPRWSPAHVPAFWKVCAHACLASVSVPSHAPFPPARRSSRSADPAFRLYAAPHIRSGKGRLCSRLRR
;
A
#
# COMPACT_ATOMS: atom_id res chain seq x y z
N MET A 1 -10.47 101.58 -20.79
CA MET A 1 -10.92 100.52 -21.72
C MET A 1 -9.72 99.64 -22.06
N ARG A 2 -9.95 98.33 -22.23
CA ARG A 2 -8.99 97.22 -22.05
C ARG A 2 -7.77 97.24 -22.97
N VAL A 3 -6.63 96.89 -22.36
CA VAL A 3 -5.34 96.50 -22.93
C VAL A 3 -5.44 95.26 -23.83
N GLY A 4 -4.84 95.34 -25.02
CA GLY A 4 -4.68 94.23 -25.96
C GLY A 4 -3.64 93.22 -25.50
N HIS A 5 -3.91 91.93 -25.72
CA HIS A 5 -2.92 90.86 -25.60
C HIS A 5 -2.95 90.01 -26.88
N SER A 6 -1.80 90.02 -27.55
CA SER A 6 -1.47 89.23 -28.74
C SER A 6 -1.49 87.74 -28.41
N GLY A 7 -2.23 86.95 -29.21
CA GLY A 7 -2.29 85.51 -29.12
C GLY A 7 -1.18 84.86 -29.95
N THR A 8 -0.23 84.20 -29.29
CA THR A 8 0.80 83.39 -29.95
C THR A 8 0.39 81.92 -29.89
N VAL A 9 -0.01 81.37 -31.05
CA VAL A 9 -0.23 79.94 -31.28
C VAL A 9 1.12 79.23 -31.25
N ARG A 10 1.38 78.40 -30.22
CA ARG A 10 2.56 77.52 -30.20
C ARG A 10 2.24 76.21 -30.91
N HIS A 11 2.83 76.03 -32.09
CA HIS A 11 2.96 74.72 -32.72
C HIS A 11 3.83 73.81 -31.84
N LEU A 12 3.30 72.65 -31.45
CA LEU A 12 4.07 71.56 -30.85
C LEU A 12 4.79 70.78 -31.96
N PRO A 13 6.12 70.57 -31.88
CA PRO A 13 6.81 69.67 -32.78
C PRO A 13 6.55 68.21 -32.41
N THR A 14 6.16 67.41 -33.40
CA THR A 14 6.06 65.95 -33.36
C THR A 14 7.45 65.34 -33.20
N LEU A 15 7.79 64.88 -31.99
CA LEU A 15 8.92 64.00 -31.76
C LEU A 15 8.53 62.56 -32.10
N GLY A 16 9.01 62.09 -33.25
CA GLY A 16 8.97 60.68 -33.62
C GLY A 16 9.87 59.86 -32.71
N THR A 17 9.28 59.14 -31.76
CA THR A 17 9.98 58.09 -31.02
C THR A 17 9.91 56.79 -31.82
N LYS A 18 11.04 56.44 -32.44
CA LYS A 18 11.31 55.09 -32.94
C LYS A 18 11.23 54.10 -31.75
N PHE A 19 10.12 53.38 -31.61
CA PHE A 19 10.11 52.17 -30.79
C PHE A 19 10.74 51.03 -31.60
N GLY A 20 12.05 50.87 -31.44
CA GLY A 20 12.76 49.67 -31.84
C GLY A 20 12.14 48.43 -31.20
N GLY A 21 12.24 47.32 -31.94
CA GLY A 21 11.60 46.03 -31.68
C GLY A 21 11.45 45.67 -30.20
N ARG A 22 10.19 45.51 -29.78
CA ARG A 22 9.87 44.62 -28.68
C ARG A 22 10.18 43.22 -29.16
N GLY A 23 11.41 42.78 -28.90
CA GLY A 23 11.75 41.36 -28.91
C GLY A 23 10.63 40.62 -28.19
N ASP A 24 10.09 39.64 -28.90
CA ASP A 24 9.25 38.60 -28.34
C ASP A 24 9.85 38.20 -26.98
N ARG A 25 9.24 38.68 -25.90
CA ARG A 25 9.46 38.10 -24.58
C ARG A 25 8.66 36.81 -24.60
N SER A 26 9.17 35.82 -25.32
CA SER A 26 8.82 34.43 -25.11
C SER A 26 9.15 34.20 -23.64
N ILE A 27 8.12 34.25 -22.81
CA ILE A 27 8.22 33.87 -21.40
C ILE A 27 8.85 32.48 -21.43
N PRO A 28 10.03 32.26 -20.80
CA PRO A 28 10.55 30.91 -20.67
C PRO A 28 9.44 30.03 -20.05
N PRO A 29 9.14 28.84 -20.60
CA PRO A 29 8.00 28.02 -20.15
C PRO A 29 8.10 27.48 -18.70
N GLU A 30 8.93 28.06 -17.85
CA GLU A 30 9.18 27.64 -16.47
C GLU A 30 8.42 28.47 -15.41
N ALA A 31 7.73 29.56 -15.77
CA ALA A 31 7.12 30.48 -14.81
C ALA A 31 5.68 30.12 -14.35
N GLU A 32 5.10 29.02 -14.82
CA GLU A 32 3.74 28.60 -14.44
C GLU A 32 3.69 27.55 -13.30
N ASN A 33 4.81 27.25 -12.65
CA ASN A 33 4.81 26.31 -11.52
C ASN A 33 4.64 27.03 -10.17
N ARG A 34 3.42 27.50 -9.88
CA ARG A 34 3.08 28.10 -8.57
C ARG A 34 2.72 27.09 -7.46
N GLY A 35 3.11 25.81 -7.59
CA GLY A 35 2.88 24.81 -6.53
C GLY A 35 2.41 23.43 -7.01
N THR A 36 2.65 23.07 -8.27
CA THR A 36 2.28 21.77 -8.83
C THR A 36 3.55 20.98 -9.16
N LEU A 37 3.74 19.85 -8.49
CA LEU A 37 4.94 19.05 -8.64
C LEU A 37 4.93 18.37 -10.02
N THR A 38 6.09 18.36 -10.69
CA THR A 38 6.31 17.62 -11.94
C THR A 38 7.18 16.40 -11.66
N ASP A 39 7.25 15.44 -12.59
CA ASP A 39 7.98 14.19 -12.36
C ASP A 39 9.51 14.38 -12.27
N VAL A 40 10.05 15.35 -13.03
CA VAL A 40 11.47 15.69 -13.10
C VAL A 40 12.11 15.98 -11.73
N PRO A 41 11.58 16.89 -10.88
CA PRO A 41 12.13 17.13 -9.56
C PRO A 41 12.04 15.92 -8.63
N ILE A 42 11.02 15.06 -8.78
CA ILE A 42 10.86 13.84 -7.97
C ILE A 42 11.97 12.83 -8.31
N LYS A 43 12.27 12.65 -9.60
CA LYS A 43 13.36 11.79 -10.05
C LYS A 43 14.72 12.31 -9.61
N LYS A 44 14.92 13.63 -9.66
CA LYS A 44 16.17 14.30 -9.25
C LYS A 44 16.32 14.42 -7.74
N ALA A 45 15.30 14.07 -6.95
CA ALA A 45 15.34 14.14 -5.50
C ALA A 45 16.43 13.23 -4.92
N ARG A 46 17.48 13.85 -4.39
CA ARG A 46 18.59 13.16 -3.74
C ARG A 46 18.28 12.89 -2.26
N PRO A 47 18.82 11.81 -1.68
CA PRO A 47 18.83 11.65 -0.24
C PRO A 47 19.60 12.80 0.41
N ALA A 48 19.03 13.36 1.47
CA ALA A 48 19.66 14.36 2.33
C ALA A 48 19.84 13.78 3.73
N ASP A 49 20.53 14.50 4.62
CA ASP A 49 20.73 14.07 6.02
C ASP A 49 19.42 13.93 6.79
N LYS A 50 18.37 14.64 6.36
CA LYS A 50 17.04 14.63 6.96
C LYS A 50 15.96 14.41 5.91
N PRO A 51 14.88 13.67 6.23
CA PRO A 51 13.74 13.52 5.33
C PRO A 51 13.11 14.88 5.04
N TYR A 52 12.88 15.19 3.76
CA TYR A 52 12.27 16.45 3.34
C TYR A 52 10.99 16.20 2.54
N LYS A 53 10.12 17.20 2.56
CA LYS A 53 8.80 17.17 1.90
C LYS A 53 8.87 17.97 0.62
N MET A 54 8.44 17.36 -0.47
CA MET A 54 8.21 18.04 -1.75
C MET A 54 6.69 18.19 -1.92
N PRO A 55 6.13 19.38 -1.68
CA PRO A 55 4.70 19.60 -1.81
C PRO A 55 4.28 19.51 -3.28
N ASP A 56 3.16 18.86 -3.51
CA ASP A 56 2.35 19.05 -4.72
C ASP A 56 1.19 19.97 -4.33
N SER A 57 -0.04 19.58 -4.61
CA SER A 57 -1.25 20.37 -4.37
C SER A 57 -2.17 19.68 -3.36
N ASP A 58 -2.98 20.48 -2.66
CA ASP A 58 -4.06 19.97 -1.81
C ASP A 58 -3.61 19.07 -0.64
N GLY A 59 -2.44 19.36 -0.06
CA GLY A 59 -1.89 18.59 1.05
C GLY A 59 -1.26 17.26 0.65
N LEU A 60 -1.20 16.95 -0.66
CA LEU A 60 -0.39 15.87 -1.21
C LEU A 60 1.08 16.31 -1.27
N TYR A 61 1.98 15.45 -0.82
CA TYR A 61 3.41 15.67 -0.92
C TYR A 61 4.16 14.35 -1.04
N VAL A 62 5.36 14.41 -1.63
CA VAL A 62 6.32 13.32 -1.59
C VAL A 62 7.22 13.53 -0.38
N LEU A 63 7.38 12.50 0.45
CA LEU A 63 8.43 12.46 1.45
C LEU A 63 9.64 11.70 0.87
N ALA A 64 10.74 12.41 0.65
CA ALA A 64 12.03 11.82 0.32
C ALA A 64 12.76 11.43 1.61
N SER A 65 13.03 10.15 1.78
CA SER A 65 13.77 9.59 2.91
C SER A 65 15.28 9.77 2.72
N THR A 66 16.04 9.70 3.82
CA THR A 66 17.51 9.69 3.82
C THR A 66 18.08 8.49 3.07
N THR A 67 17.34 7.38 3.01
CA THR A 67 17.70 6.17 2.24
C THR A 67 17.42 6.31 0.74
N GLY A 68 16.80 7.41 0.29
CA GLY A 68 16.40 7.62 -1.11
C GLY A 68 15.04 7.03 -1.48
N ASN A 69 14.33 6.40 -0.54
CA ASN A 69 12.94 6.01 -0.75
C ASN A 69 12.03 7.25 -0.80
N ARG A 70 11.10 7.28 -1.74
CA ARG A 70 10.14 8.38 -1.93
C ARG A 70 8.74 7.83 -1.72
N SER A 71 7.99 8.41 -0.78
CA SER A 71 6.62 7.97 -0.47
C SER A 71 5.60 9.08 -0.65
N TRP A 72 4.46 8.75 -1.26
CA TRP A 72 3.32 9.65 -1.42
C TRP A 72 2.51 9.70 -0.14
N ARG A 73 2.33 10.91 0.40
CA ARG A 73 1.59 11.15 1.63
C ARG A 73 0.60 12.29 1.43
N LEU A 74 -0.60 12.12 1.98
CA LEU A 74 -1.66 13.12 2.03
C LEU A 74 -1.93 13.50 3.48
N LYS A 75 -1.76 14.78 3.79
CA LYS A 75 -2.18 15.35 5.07
C LYS A 75 -3.63 15.83 4.94
N TYR A 76 -4.50 15.34 5.81
CA TYR A 76 -5.92 15.71 5.82
C TYR A 76 -6.45 15.88 7.24
N ARG A 77 -7.63 16.48 7.37
CA ARG A 77 -8.33 16.64 8.65
C ARG A 77 -9.70 16.01 8.55
N LEU A 78 -10.07 15.24 9.57
CA LEU A 78 -11.40 14.69 9.74
C LEU A 78 -11.89 15.06 11.14
N GLY A 79 -12.90 15.92 11.21
CA GLY A 79 -13.33 16.55 12.46
C GLY A 79 -12.22 17.40 13.08
N LYS A 80 -11.90 17.15 14.37
CA LYS A 80 -10.87 17.90 15.12
C LYS A 80 -9.46 17.28 15.02
N LYS A 81 -9.29 16.16 14.31
CA LYS A 81 -8.01 15.42 14.27
C LYS A 81 -7.35 15.53 12.90
N GLU A 82 -6.06 15.87 12.92
CA GLU A 82 -5.21 15.77 11.74
C GLU A 82 -4.73 14.33 11.57
N LYS A 83 -4.80 13.83 10.35
CA LYS A 83 -4.39 12.48 9.98
C LYS A 83 -3.54 12.51 8.72
N LEU A 84 -2.78 11.43 8.54
CA LEU A 84 -1.88 11.24 7.42
C LEU A 84 -2.20 9.92 6.73
N LEU A 85 -2.39 9.98 5.41
CA LEU A 85 -2.62 8.82 4.56
C LEU A 85 -1.40 8.60 3.68
N THR A 86 -0.93 7.35 3.60
CA THR A 86 0.17 6.95 2.72
C THR A 86 -0.37 6.14 1.54
N PHE A 87 -0.12 6.62 0.33
CA PHE A 87 -0.61 5.97 -0.89
C PHE A 87 0.30 4.84 -1.36
N GLY A 88 1.62 5.08 -1.36
CA GLY A 88 2.64 4.11 -1.79
C GLY A 88 3.98 4.77 -2.03
N SER A 89 4.94 3.99 -2.54
CA SER A 89 6.27 4.49 -2.93
C SER A 89 6.27 4.94 -4.40
N TYR A 90 7.16 5.85 -4.73
CA TYR A 90 7.50 6.19 -6.12
C TYR A 90 8.70 5.34 -6.54
N PRO A 91 8.69 4.67 -7.72
CA PRO A 91 7.84 4.90 -8.88
C PRO A 91 6.57 4.02 -8.97
N ASP A 92 6.34 3.10 -8.04
CA ASP A 92 5.20 2.16 -8.08
C ASP A 92 3.86 2.89 -8.25
N VAL A 93 3.73 4.05 -7.60
CA VAL A 93 2.63 4.99 -7.80
C VAL A 93 3.16 6.21 -8.57
N SER A 94 2.67 6.40 -9.79
CA SER A 94 2.96 7.57 -10.61
C SER A 94 2.33 8.85 -10.04
N LEU A 95 2.82 10.02 -10.44
CA LEU A 95 2.26 11.31 -10.04
C LEU A 95 0.77 11.43 -10.38
N ILE A 96 0.38 10.99 -11.59
CA ILE A 96 -1.02 11.01 -12.05
C ILE A 96 -1.87 10.13 -11.12
N ARG A 97 -1.41 8.91 -10.86
CA ARG A 97 -2.13 7.99 -9.97
C ARG A 97 -2.22 8.52 -8.55
N ALA A 98 -1.18 9.18 -8.05
CA ALA A 98 -1.21 9.82 -6.74
C ALA A 98 -2.26 10.94 -6.65
N ARG A 99 -2.47 11.72 -7.71
CA ARG A 99 -3.54 12.73 -7.80
C ARG A 99 -4.93 12.11 -7.87
N GLU A 100 -5.12 11.03 -8.63
CA GLU A 100 -6.39 10.28 -8.64
C GLU A 100 -6.74 9.73 -7.26
N LEU A 101 -5.76 9.14 -6.56
CA LEU A 101 -5.94 8.61 -5.21
C LEU A 101 -6.25 9.72 -4.20
N ARG A 102 -5.69 10.92 -4.39
CA ARG A 102 -6.03 12.10 -3.60
C ARG A 102 -7.49 12.51 -3.80
N GLU A 103 -7.95 12.62 -5.05
CA GLU A 103 -9.35 12.98 -5.33
C GLU A 103 -10.32 11.94 -4.78
N ALA A 104 -10.00 10.65 -4.93
CA ALA A 104 -10.79 9.58 -4.32
C ALA A 104 -10.84 9.70 -2.79
N ALA A 105 -9.70 9.93 -2.14
CA ALA A 105 -9.64 10.12 -0.68
C ALA A 105 -10.44 11.36 -0.23
N LYS A 106 -10.39 12.46 -1.00
CA LYS A 106 -11.19 13.66 -0.74
C LYS A 106 -12.68 13.41 -0.91
N ALA A 107 -13.09 12.62 -1.91
CA ALA A 107 -14.49 12.21 -2.08
C ALA A 107 -14.99 11.44 -0.84
N THR A 108 -14.23 10.44 -0.38
CA THR A 108 -14.54 9.71 0.86
C THR A 108 -14.62 10.64 2.08
N LEU A 109 -13.74 11.64 2.17
CA LEU A 109 -13.77 12.62 3.26
C LEU A 109 -14.99 13.54 3.22
N ARG A 110 -15.51 13.89 2.03
CA ARG A 110 -16.76 14.64 1.88
C ARG A 110 -17.95 13.85 2.39
N ASP A 111 -17.93 12.53 2.24
CA ASP A 111 -18.92 11.62 2.82
C ASP A 111 -18.74 11.41 4.33
N GLY A 112 -17.77 12.07 4.96
CA GLY A 112 -17.45 11.93 6.38
C GLY A 112 -16.78 10.61 6.75
N ARG A 113 -16.36 9.80 5.76
CA ARG A 113 -15.69 8.52 5.96
C ARG A 113 -14.17 8.71 6.04
N ASP A 114 -13.50 7.81 6.76
CA ASP A 114 -12.05 7.83 6.89
C ASP A 114 -11.38 6.95 5.80
N PRO A 115 -10.64 7.53 4.85
CA PRO A 115 -10.01 6.78 3.76
C PRO A 115 -8.91 5.82 4.24
N ALA A 116 -8.32 6.04 5.42
CA ALA A 116 -7.35 5.11 6.00
C ALA A 116 -8.02 3.81 6.48
N VAL A 117 -9.30 3.88 6.87
CA VAL A 117 -10.09 2.72 7.28
C VAL A 117 -10.57 1.95 6.05
N GLU A 118 -11.05 2.64 5.01
CA GLU A 118 -11.47 1.98 3.76
C GLU A 118 -10.35 1.18 3.10
N LYS A 119 -9.09 1.67 3.12
CA LYS A 119 -7.95 0.89 2.63
C LYS A 119 -7.70 -0.40 3.42
N LYS A 120 -8.07 -0.44 4.71
CA LYS A 120 -7.91 -1.61 5.59
C LYS A 120 -9.08 -2.58 5.55
N GLN A 121 -10.29 -2.11 5.23
CA GLN A 121 -11.49 -2.94 5.15
C GLN A 121 -11.39 -4.15 4.21
N PRO A 122 -10.85 -4.06 2.97
CA PRO A 122 -10.78 -5.23 2.10
C PRO A 122 -9.79 -6.29 2.62
N ALA A 123 -8.72 -5.89 3.31
CA ALA A 123 -7.80 -6.82 3.94
C ALA A 123 -8.48 -7.57 5.10
N ALA A 124 -9.17 -6.83 5.97
CA ALA A 124 -9.92 -7.42 7.07
C ALA A 124 -11.02 -8.37 6.55
N ALA A 125 -11.80 -7.96 5.55
CA ALA A 125 -12.86 -8.77 4.96
C ALA A 125 -12.32 -10.08 4.36
N ARG A 126 -11.16 -10.06 3.69
CA ARG A 126 -10.50 -11.27 3.19
C ARG A 126 -10.09 -12.20 4.33
N THR A 127 -9.54 -11.66 5.41
CA THR A 127 -9.17 -12.43 6.60
C THR A 127 -10.40 -13.07 7.26
N PHE A 128 -11.47 -12.31 7.45
CA PHE A 128 -12.73 -12.83 7.99
C PHE A 128 -13.35 -13.91 7.09
N ALA A 129 -13.37 -13.70 5.77
CA ALA A 129 -13.86 -14.69 4.82
C ALA A 129 -13.04 -16.00 4.90
N ALA A 130 -11.72 -15.91 4.97
CA ALA A 130 -10.84 -17.08 5.12
C ALA A 130 -11.09 -17.83 6.44
N ALA A 131 -11.29 -17.12 7.54
CA ALA A 131 -11.60 -17.72 8.84
C ALA A 131 -12.95 -18.47 8.81
N ASN A 132 -13.98 -17.88 8.19
CA ASN A 132 -15.30 -18.51 8.04
C ASN A 132 -15.23 -19.78 7.18
N ILE A 133 -14.43 -19.77 6.11
CA ILE A 133 -14.23 -20.96 5.25
C ILE A 133 -13.51 -22.06 6.03
N PHE A 134 -12.47 -21.72 6.81
CA PHE A 134 -11.76 -22.70 7.63
C PHE A 134 -12.67 -23.36 8.67
N GLU A 135 -13.51 -22.58 9.35
CA GLU A 135 -14.47 -23.12 10.31
C GLU A 135 -15.46 -24.08 9.63
N ALA A 136 -15.98 -23.72 8.46
CA ALA A 136 -16.88 -24.58 7.69
C ALA A 136 -16.22 -25.92 7.32
N CYS A 137 -15.01 -25.87 6.75
CA CYS A 137 -14.24 -27.07 6.41
C CYS A 137 -13.93 -27.94 7.64
N ALA A 138 -13.59 -27.33 8.77
CA ALA A 138 -13.26 -28.06 9.98
C ALA A 138 -14.49 -28.75 10.59
N ARG A 139 -15.68 -28.14 10.49
CA ARG A 139 -16.95 -28.76 10.91
C ARG A 139 -17.33 -29.95 10.03
N GLU A 140 -17.15 -29.82 8.72
CA GLU A 140 -17.37 -30.90 7.78
C GLU A 140 -16.42 -32.08 8.03
N TRP A 141 -15.13 -31.78 8.21
CA TRP A 141 -14.13 -32.77 8.57
C TRP A 141 -14.46 -33.50 9.88
N TYR A 142 -14.91 -32.76 10.90
CA TYR A 142 -15.36 -33.33 12.16
C TYR A 142 -16.54 -34.29 11.95
N ALA A 143 -17.54 -33.91 11.15
CA ALA A 143 -18.70 -34.76 10.88
C ALA A 143 -18.31 -36.10 10.24
N LEU A 144 -17.35 -36.10 9.30
CA LEU A 144 -16.85 -37.31 8.65
C LEU A 144 -16.06 -38.22 9.60
N ASN A 145 -15.32 -37.63 10.55
CA ASN A 145 -14.43 -38.37 11.44
C ASN A 145 -15.05 -38.74 12.81
N LYS A 146 -16.17 -38.11 13.17
CA LYS A 146 -16.92 -38.36 14.41
C LYS A 146 -17.15 -39.86 14.71
N PRO A 147 -17.52 -40.73 13.75
CA PRO A 147 -17.75 -42.15 14.03
C PRO A 147 -16.47 -42.92 14.41
N ARG A 148 -15.29 -42.41 14.00
CA ARG A 148 -13.99 -43.07 14.21
C ARG A 148 -13.28 -42.57 15.46
N TRP A 149 -13.64 -41.38 15.96
CA TRP A 149 -12.93 -40.73 17.06
C TRP A 149 -13.52 -41.07 18.42
N SER A 150 -12.65 -41.26 19.41
CA SER A 150 -13.07 -41.41 20.79
C SER A 150 -13.57 -40.07 21.36
N PRO A 151 -14.50 -40.06 22.33
CA PRO A 151 -15.02 -38.83 22.93
C PRO A 151 -13.93 -37.90 23.51
N ALA A 152 -12.81 -38.46 23.94
CA ALA A 152 -11.66 -37.71 24.45
C ALA A 152 -10.88 -36.93 23.37
N HIS A 153 -11.03 -37.29 22.09
CA HIS A 153 -10.31 -36.66 20.97
C HIS A 153 -10.96 -35.35 20.50
N VAL A 154 -12.28 -35.21 20.68
CA VAL A 154 -13.08 -34.05 20.27
C VAL A 154 -12.58 -32.71 20.85
N PRO A 155 -12.33 -32.59 22.17
CA PRO A 155 -11.83 -31.34 22.74
C PRO A 155 -10.41 -30.98 22.27
N ALA A 156 -9.57 -31.97 21.95
CA ALA A 156 -8.23 -31.71 21.42
C ALA A 156 -8.28 -31.17 19.99
N PHE A 157 -9.14 -31.74 19.14
CA PHE A 157 -9.36 -31.26 17.77
C PHE A 157 -9.84 -29.80 17.75
N TRP A 158 -10.85 -29.45 18.55
CA TRP A 158 -11.35 -28.06 18.60
C TRP A 158 -10.38 -27.06 19.22
N LYS A 159 -9.50 -27.48 20.14
CA LYS A 159 -8.39 -26.62 20.60
C LYS A 159 -7.43 -26.28 19.45
N VAL A 160 -7.08 -27.25 18.61
CA VAL A 160 -6.18 -27.05 17.46
C VAL A 160 -6.83 -26.15 16.40
N CYS A 161 -8.09 -26.40 16.04
CA CYS A 161 -8.79 -25.56 15.07
C CYS A 161 -9.03 -24.13 15.60
N ALA A 162 -9.34 -23.96 16.89
CA ALA A 162 -9.45 -22.64 17.50
C ALA A 162 -8.12 -21.88 17.43
N HIS A 163 -7.00 -22.56 17.70
CA HIS A 163 -5.67 -21.95 17.58
C HIS A 163 -5.32 -21.58 16.14
N ALA A 164 -5.67 -22.43 15.16
CA ALA A 164 -5.48 -22.16 13.74
C ALA A 164 -6.37 -21.01 13.21
N CYS A 165 -7.60 -20.88 13.72
CA CYS A 165 -8.50 -19.78 13.40
C CYS A 165 -7.98 -18.45 13.99
N LEU A 166 -7.54 -18.45 15.26
CA LEU A 166 -6.93 -17.28 15.90
C LEU A 166 -5.62 -16.85 15.22
N ALA A 167 -4.80 -17.81 14.76
CA ALA A 167 -3.60 -17.52 13.98
C ALA A 167 -3.91 -16.90 12.61
N SER A 168 -5.09 -17.19 12.04
CA SER A 168 -5.56 -16.59 10.79
C SER A 168 -6.12 -15.17 10.99
N VAL A 169 -6.72 -14.89 12.15
CA VAL A 169 -7.30 -13.57 12.49
C VAL A 169 -6.27 -12.59 13.06
N SER A 170 -5.17 -13.10 13.62
CA SER A 170 -4.11 -12.28 14.20
C SER A 170 -2.97 -12.04 13.19
N VAL A 171 -3.02 -10.93 12.47
CA VAL A 171 -1.88 -10.41 11.70
C VAL A 171 -0.77 -9.95 12.66
N PRO A 172 0.46 -10.49 12.61
CA PRO A 172 1.61 -9.77 13.13
C PRO A 172 2.20 -8.91 12.01
N SER A 173 2.02 -7.61 12.16
CA SER A 173 3.00 -6.62 11.71
C SER A 173 4.40 -7.08 12.18
N HIS A 174 5.31 -7.34 11.23
CA HIS A 174 6.76 -7.49 11.43
C HIS A 174 7.21 -8.21 12.73
N ALA A 175 7.42 -9.52 12.66
CA ALA A 175 8.31 -10.22 13.59
C ALA A 175 9.36 -10.99 12.77
N PRO A 176 10.68 -10.81 13.04
CA PRO A 176 11.72 -11.53 12.33
C PRO A 176 11.68 -13.01 12.72
N PHE A 177 11.83 -13.87 11.71
CA PHE A 177 12.00 -15.31 11.87
C PHE A 177 13.14 -15.59 12.88
N PRO A 178 12.92 -16.40 13.93
CA PRO A 178 14.04 -16.89 14.73
C PRO A 178 14.93 -17.79 13.84
N PRO A 179 16.27 -17.63 13.86
CA PRO A 179 17.14 -18.48 13.08
C PRO A 179 17.05 -19.93 13.57
N ALA A 180 17.09 -20.85 12.61
CA ALA A 180 17.05 -22.28 12.83
C ALA A 180 18.06 -22.71 13.90
N ARG A 181 17.55 -23.14 15.06
CA ARG A 181 18.38 -23.75 16.11
C ARG A 181 18.81 -25.12 15.62
N ARG A 182 20.01 -25.21 15.06
CA ARG A 182 20.72 -26.46 14.79
C ARG A 182 21.01 -27.13 16.14
N SER A 183 20.13 -28.00 16.61
CA SER A 183 20.43 -28.85 17.78
C SER A 183 21.24 -30.05 17.32
N SER A 184 22.53 -30.01 17.61
CA SER A 184 23.40 -31.19 17.68
C SER A 184 22.83 -32.21 18.67
N ARG A 185 22.74 -33.46 18.20
CA ARG A 185 22.66 -34.73 18.93
C ARG A 185 22.67 -34.65 20.47
N SER A 186 21.62 -35.16 21.10
CA SER A 186 21.74 -36.05 22.25
C SER A 186 20.68 -37.15 22.13
N ALA A 187 21.15 -38.39 22.24
CA ALA A 187 20.32 -39.58 22.21
C ALA A 187 19.34 -39.58 23.40
N ASP A 188 18.06 -39.80 23.12
CA ASP A 188 17.05 -40.07 24.15
C ASP A 188 16.30 -41.36 23.77
N PRO A 189 16.54 -42.49 24.46
CA PRO A 189 15.99 -43.79 24.10
C PRO A 189 14.62 -43.99 24.75
N ALA A 190 13.60 -43.29 24.28
CA ALA A 190 12.22 -43.48 24.77
C ALA A 190 11.13 -43.43 23.69
N PHE A 191 11.49 -43.60 22.42
CA PHE A 191 10.53 -43.77 21.32
C PHE A 191 10.44 -45.24 20.89
N ARG A 192 10.07 -46.10 21.83
CA ARG A 192 9.64 -47.48 21.54
C ARG A 192 8.28 -47.65 22.19
N LEU A 193 7.24 -47.61 21.36
CA LEU A 193 5.90 -48.17 21.49
C LEU A 193 4.92 -47.24 20.76
N TYR A 194 4.71 -47.52 19.48
CA TYR A 194 3.45 -47.40 18.72
C TYR A 194 3.79 -47.43 17.22
N ALA A 195 4.16 -48.61 16.72
CA ALA A 195 4.11 -48.93 15.30
C ALA A 195 2.97 -49.93 15.10
N ALA A 196 1.94 -49.51 14.36
CA ALA A 196 0.78 -50.31 14.00
C ALA A 196 1.16 -51.49 13.08
N PRO A 197 0.41 -52.62 13.12
CA PRO A 197 0.68 -53.76 12.26
C PRO A 197 0.30 -53.48 10.79
N HIS A 198 1.25 -53.75 9.89
CA HIS A 198 1.05 -53.76 8.44
C HIS A 198 0.00 -54.80 8.04
N ILE A 199 -1.06 -54.34 7.37
CA ILE A 199 -2.06 -55.19 6.71
C ILE A 199 -1.40 -55.87 5.50
N ARG A 200 -1.34 -57.20 5.52
CA ARG A 200 -0.89 -58.07 4.43
C ARG A 200 -2.03 -58.16 3.39
N SER A 201 -1.90 -57.49 2.25
CA SER A 201 -2.80 -57.68 1.12
C SER A 201 -2.37 -58.91 0.31
N GLY A 202 -3.11 -60.01 0.46
CA GLY A 202 -3.01 -61.18 -0.41
C GLY A 202 -3.87 -61.03 -1.66
N LYS A 203 -3.23 -61.06 -2.83
CA LYS A 203 -3.79 -61.48 -4.13
C LYS A 203 -2.61 -62.15 -4.84
N GLY A 204 -2.64 -63.44 -5.18
CA GLY A 204 -3.63 -64.11 -6.00
C GLY A 204 -2.92 -64.46 -7.31
N ARG A 205 -2.64 -65.76 -7.49
CA ARG A 205 -1.86 -66.38 -8.57
C ARG A 205 -2.36 -65.98 -9.97
N LEU A 206 -1.45 -65.89 -10.93
CA LEU A 206 -1.59 -66.57 -12.22
C LEU A 206 -0.23 -66.69 -12.93
N CYS A 207 0.22 -67.94 -13.05
CA CYS A 207 1.25 -68.37 -13.99
C CYS A 207 0.70 -68.30 -15.42
N SER A 208 1.48 -67.72 -16.33
CA SER A 208 1.52 -68.19 -17.72
C SER A 208 2.87 -67.83 -18.34
N ARG A 209 3.75 -68.83 -18.32
CA ARG A 209 4.96 -68.98 -19.12
C ARG A 209 4.54 -69.29 -20.56
N LEU A 210 5.17 -68.65 -21.55
CA LEU A 210 5.69 -69.24 -22.80
C LEU A 210 5.91 -68.17 -23.89
N ARG A 211 7.19 -67.87 -24.14
CA ARG A 211 7.69 -67.54 -25.49
C ARG A 211 9.00 -68.31 -25.69
N ARG A 212 9.01 -69.07 -26.79
CA ARG A 212 10.11 -69.79 -27.45
C ARG A 212 10.61 -71.06 -26.75
#